data_AF-A0A7J6S8X1-F1
#
_entry.id   AF-A0A7J6S8X1-F1
#
_cell.length_a   1.000
_cell.length_b   1.000
_cell.length_c   1.000
_cell.angle_alpha   90.00
_cell.angle_beta   90.00
_cell.angle_gamma   90.00
#
_symmetry.space_group_name_H-M   'P 1'
#
loop_
_entity.id
_entity.type
_entity.pdbx_description
1 polymer ?
#
loop_
_entity_poly.entity_id
_entity_poly.type
_entity_poly.pdbx_seq_one_letter_code
_entity_poly.pdbx_strand_id
1 'polypeptide(L)'
;MGDDAAEFTSLDGETLESRVKALKDHCNQAIREHRTVFNRQMKRSELEDEDGNRDPMLRSALPTKVKGDVFRIVEIDGIEKNACGGTHVENLAELQCVKITGHSWKASTKILTLSFLIGQRVLDRFDECCAREAAMINELS
;
A
#
# COMPACT_ATOMS: atom_id res chain seq x y z
N MET A 1 6.86 17.94 22.23
CA MET A 1 6.40 17.14 21.07
C MET A 1 5.86 18.13 20.06
N GLY A 2 6.63 18.45 19.02
CA GLY A 2 6.29 19.49 18.06
C GLY A 2 5.30 19.02 17.01
N ASP A 3 4.40 19.91 16.63
CA ASP A 3 3.48 19.81 15.49
C ASP A 3 4.26 19.72 14.16
N ASP A 4 4.82 18.56 13.85
CA ASP A 4 5.48 18.31 12.55
C ASP A 4 4.48 17.92 11.44
N ALA A 5 3.18 17.90 11.73
CA ALA A 5 2.13 17.58 10.77
C ALA A 5 1.75 18.75 9.85
N ALA A 6 2.10 19.99 10.22
CA ALA A 6 1.69 21.20 9.50
C ALA A 6 2.46 21.46 8.18
N GLU A 7 3.66 20.88 8.01
CA GLU A 7 4.52 21.11 6.84
C GLU A 7 4.20 20.24 5.62
N PHE A 8 3.24 19.30 5.70
CA PHE A 8 2.78 18.52 4.54
C PHE A 8 1.54 19.12 3.87
N THR A 9 1.29 20.41 4.06
CA THR A 9 0.32 21.15 3.24
C THR A 9 0.89 21.27 1.83
N SER A 10 0.33 20.51 0.87
CA SER A 10 0.71 20.66 -0.54
C SER A 10 0.18 21.99 -1.07
N LEU A 11 0.76 22.43 -2.19
CA LEU A 11 0.43 23.66 -2.92
C LEU A 11 -1.07 23.80 -3.31
N ASP A 12 -1.87 22.74 -3.13
CA ASP A 12 -3.27 22.63 -3.54
C ASP A 12 -4.28 22.70 -2.36
N GLY A 13 -3.81 22.94 -1.13
CA GLY A 13 -4.67 23.08 0.05
C GLY A 13 -5.23 21.78 0.64
N GLU A 14 -4.83 20.62 0.12
CA GLU A 14 -5.22 19.32 0.68
C GLU A 14 -4.41 18.97 1.93
N THR A 15 -5.10 18.55 2.99
CA THR A 15 -4.45 18.08 4.22
C THR A 15 -3.89 16.66 4.06
N LEU A 16 -2.86 16.34 4.83
CA LEU A 16 -2.31 14.97 4.90
C LEU A 16 -3.41 13.94 5.24
N GLU A 17 -4.28 14.28 6.19
CA GLU A 17 -5.43 13.45 6.59
C GLU A 17 -6.36 13.14 5.41
N SER A 18 -6.69 14.14 4.59
CA SER A 18 -7.53 13.95 3.40
C SER A 18 -6.86 12.98 2.42
N ARG A 19 -5.56 13.16 2.17
CA ARG A 19 -4.79 12.29 1.26
C ARG A 19 -4.68 10.86 1.77
N VAL A 20 -4.43 10.68 3.07
CA VAL A 20 -4.39 9.36 3.72
C VAL A 20 -5.75 8.68 3.62
N LYS A 21 -6.84 9.43 3.85
CA LYS A 21 -8.20 8.92 3.68
C LYS A 21 -8.47 8.50 2.23
N ALA A 22 -8.13 9.36 1.25
CA ALA A 22 -8.31 9.07 -0.17
C ALA A 22 -7.51 7.84 -0.61
N LEU A 23 -6.26 7.70 -0.16
CA LEU A 23 -5.44 6.51 -0.40
C LEU A 23 -6.12 5.25 0.14
N LYS A 24 -6.56 5.28 1.41
CA LYS A 24 -7.26 4.16 2.03
C LYS A 24 -8.55 3.80 1.28
N ASP A 25 -9.33 4.80 0.86
CA ASP A 25 -10.56 4.59 0.09
C ASP A 25 -10.24 3.97 -1.28
N HIS A 26 -9.20 4.43 -1.96
CA HIS A 26 -8.75 3.89 -3.25
C HIS A 26 -8.27 2.43 -3.14
N CYS A 27 -7.47 2.10 -2.10
CA CYS A 27 -7.05 0.72 -1.86
C CYS A 27 -8.24 -0.22 -1.61
N ASN A 28 -9.21 0.20 -0.80
CA ASN A 28 -10.40 -0.62 -0.55
C ASN A 28 -11.30 -0.72 -1.79
N GLN A 29 -11.34 0.31 -2.64
CA GLN A 29 -12.04 0.27 -3.91
C GLN A 29 -11.42 -0.78 -4.84
N ALA A 30 -10.09 -0.82 -4.98
CA ALA A 30 -9.40 -1.83 -5.76
C ALA A 30 -9.66 -3.27 -5.26
N ILE A 31 -9.79 -3.45 -3.94
CA ILE A 31 -10.16 -4.74 -3.33
C ILE A 31 -11.59 -5.15 -3.72
N ARG A 32 -12.55 -4.22 -3.67
CA ARG A 32 -13.95 -4.46 -4.06
C ARG A 32 -14.12 -4.72 -5.55
N GLU A 33 -13.21 -4.21 -6.37
CA GLU A 33 -13.17 -4.49 -7.81
C GLU A 33 -12.64 -5.89 -8.12
N HIS A 34 -12.21 -6.66 -7.11
CA HIS A 34 -11.74 -8.03 -7.25
C HIS A 34 -10.62 -8.16 -8.30
N ARG A 35 -9.69 -7.18 -8.32
CA ARG A 35 -8.61 -7.15 -9.31
C ARG A 35 -7.72 -8.38 -9.17
N THR A 36 -7.37 -8.96 -10.31
CA THR A 36 -6.50 -10.14 -10.37
C THR A 36 -5.05 -9.73 -10.14
N VAL A 37 -4.31 -10.59 -9.44
CA VAL A 37 -2.87 -10.44 -9.22
C VAL A 37 -2.16 -11.49 -10.05
N PHE A 38 -1.41 -11.06 -11.06
CA PHE A 38 -0.64 -11.93 -11.92
C PHE A 38 0.77 -12.12 -11.40
N ASN A 39 1.27 -13.35 -11.48
CA ASN A 39 2.67 -13.69 -11.23
C ASN A 39 3.29 -14.14 -12.54
N ARG A 40 4.16 -13.31 -13.12
CA ARG A 40 4.76 -13.51 -14.44
C ARG A 40 6.27 -13.58 -14.32
N GLN A 41 6.88 -14.44 -15.13
CA GLN A 41 8.32 -14.39 -15.37
C GLN A 41 8.55 -13.57 -16.63
N MET A 42 9.24 -12.45 -16.50
CA MET A 42 9.48 -11.52 -17.61
C MET A 42 10.97 -11.23 -17.75
N LYS A 43 11.43 -11.09 -18.99
CA LYS A 43 12.81 -10.70 -19.29
C LYS A 43 12.98 -9.19 -19.16
N ARG A 44 14.22 -8.75 -18.98
CA ARG A 44 14.55 -7.31 -19.03
C ARG A 44 14.03 -6.63 -20.29
N SER A 45 14.19 -7.27 -21.45
CA SER A 45 13.74 -6.75 -22.75
C SER A 45 12.21 -6.61 -22.89
N GLU A 46 11.43 -7.20 -21.98
CA GLU A 46 9.95 -7.03 -21.96
C GLU A 46 9.51 -5.93 -21.00
N LEU A 47 10.44 -5.42 -20.19
CA LEU A 47 10.23 -4.41 -19.16
C LEU A 47 10.95 -3.10 -19.48
N GLU A 48 11.87 -3.13 -20.42
CA GLU A 48 12.65 -2.00 -20.92
C GLU A 48 12.57 -2.01 -22.45
N ASP A 49 12.35 -0.85 -23.06
CA ASP A 49 12.42 -0.69 -24.52
C ASP A 49 13.88 -0.70 -25.02
N GLU A 50 14.07 -0.64 -26.34
CA GLU A 50 15.40 -0.63 -26.95
C GLU A 50 16.25 0.58 -26.54
N ASP A 51 15.59 1.67 -26.14
CA ASP A 51 16.21 2.90 -25.64
C ASP A 51 16.51 2.86 -24.13
N GLY A 52 16.14 1.78 -23.44
CA GLY A 52 16.34 1.57 -22.01
C GLY A 52 15.30 2.24 -21.10
N ASN A 53 14.20 2.75 -21.66
CA ASN A 53 13.09 3.26 -20.86
C ASN A 53 12.30 2.10 -20.28
N ARG A 54 12.03 2.18 -18.98
CA ARG A 54 11.26 1.17 -18.25
C ARG A 54 9.77 1.29 -18.51
N ASP A 55 9.06 0.17 -18.43
CA ASP A 55 7.60 0.10 -18.39
C ASP A 55 7.07 1.12 -17.35
N PRO A 56 6.20 2.06 -17.74
CA PRO A 56 5.66 3.07 -16.84
C PRO A 56 4.93 2.50 -15.61
N MET A 57 4.42 1.28 -15.70
CA MET A 57 3.76 0.59 -14.58
C MET A 57 4.76 -0.09 -13.63
N LEU A 58 6.03 -0.24 -14.03
CA LEU A 58 7.07 -0.86 -13.22
C LEU A 58 7.60 0.13 -12.17
N ARG A 59 7.12 0.00 -10.93
CA ARG A 59 7.51 0.92 -9.85
C ARG A 59 8.81 0.54 -9.14
N SER A 60 9.16 -0.74 -9.13
CA SER A 60 10.40 -1.21 -8.52
C SER A 60 11.60 -1.07 -9.46
N ALA A 61 12.77 -0.81 -8.89
CA ALA A 61 14.02 -1.01 -9.62
C ALA A 61 14.21 -2.50 -9.95
N LEU A 62 14.62 -2.81 -11.17
CA LEU A 62 15.04 -4.17 -11.52
C LEU A 62 16.35 -4.48 -10.78
N PRO A 63 16.45 -5.63 -10.09
CA PRO A 63 17.69 -6.00 -9.42
C PRO A 63 18.84 -6.15 -10.43
N THR A 64 19.95 -5.47 -10.15
CA THR A 64 21.10 -5.34 -11.08
C THR A 64 21.90 -6.65 -11.23
N LYS A 65 21.75 -7.58 -10.28
CA LYS A 65 22.54 -8.83 -10.18
C LYS A 65 21.66 -10.09 -10.19
N VAL A 66 20.69 -10.18 -11.10
CA VAL A 66 19.98 -11.44 -11.34
C VAL A 66 20.70 -12.23 -12.43
N LYS A 67 21.11 -13.46 -12.13
CA LYS A 67 21.62 -14.38 -13.15
C LYS A 67 20.44 -14.81 -14.04
N GLY A 68 20.52 -14.53 -15.33
CA GLY A 68 19.60 -15.07 -16.34
C GLY A 68 18.56 -14.11 -16.92
N ASP A 69 18.65 -12.80 -16.66
CA ASP A 69 17.78 -11.74 -17.22
C ASP A 69 16.26 -11.95 -17.11
N VAL A 70 15.81 -12.94 -16.33
CA VAL A 70 14.40 -13.24 -16.05
C VAL A 70 14.06 -12.83 -14.62
N PHE A 71 13.03 -12.02 -14.49
CA PHE A 71 12.54 -11.45 -13.25
C PHE A 71 11.15 -11.98 -12.93
N ARG A 72 10.88 -12.22 -11.65
CA ARG A 72 9.53 -12.49 -11.16
C ARG A 72 8.82 -11.16 -10.95
N ILE A 73 7.82 -10.90 -11.77
CA ILE A 73 7.00 -9.69 -11.74
C ILE A 73 5.63 -10.05 -11.20
N VAL A 74 5.21 -9.33 -10.18
CA VAL A 74 3.86 -9.33 -9.66
C VAL A 74 3.15 -8.11 -10.23
N GLU A 75 2.04 -8.36 -10.91
CA GLU A 75 1.23 -7.33 -11.54
C GLU A 75 -0.14 -7.32 -10.89
N ILE A 76 -0.54 -6.17 -10.35
CA ILE A 76 -1.91 -5.94 -9.93
C ILE A 76 -2.63 -5.32 -11.11
N ASP A 77 -3.65 -6.00 -11.63
CA ASP A 77 -4.30 -5.66 -12.88
C ASP A 77 -4.75 -4.19 -12.94
N GLY A 78 -4.21 -3.46 -13.92
CA GLY A 78 -4.49 -2.04 -14.16
C GLY A 78 -3.96 -1.07 -13.09
N ILE A 79 -3.12 -1.53 -12.15
CA ILE A 79 -2.57 -0.69 -11.07
C ILE A 79 -1.05 -0.54 -11.19
N GLU A 80 -0.30 -1.62 -11.05
CA GLU A 80 1.16 -1.57 -11.09
C GLU A 80 1.81 -2.94 -11.36
N LYS A 81 3.07 -2.88 -11.77
CA LYS A 81 3.99 -4.02 -11.86
C LYS A 81 5.13 -3.82 -10.86
N ASN A 82 5.50 -4.89 -10.17
CA ASN A 82 6.54 -4.86 -9.16
C ASN A 82 7.39 -6.14 -9.22
N ALA A 83 8.71 -5.99 -9.22
CA ALA A 83 9.67 -7.09 -9.17
C ALA A 83 9.76 -7.63 -7.74
N CYS A 84 8.94 -8.65 -7.42
CA CYS A 84 8.83 -9.20 -6.08
C CYS A 84 9.01 -10.73 -6.05
N GLY A 85 9.84 -11.20 -5.12
CA GLY A 85 10.09 -12.62 -4.86
C GLY A 85 9.19 -13.25 -3.77
N GLY A 86 8.30 -12.48 -3.14
CA GLY A 86 7.48 -12.91 -2.01
C GLY A 86 6.28 -13.79 -2.37
N THR A 87 5.48 -14.14 -1.37
CA THR A 87 4.17 -14.78 -1.56
C THR A 87 3.10 -13.71 -1.76
N HIS A 88 2.17 -13.97 -2.68
CA HIS A 88 1.10 -13.04 -3.03
C HIS A 88 -0.23 -13.79 -3.13
N VAL A 89 -1.31 -13.08 -2.87
CA VAL A 89 -2.68 -13.51 -3.20
C VAL A 89 -2.88 -13.54 -4.72
N GLU A 90 -3.86 -14.30 -5.18
CA GLU A 90 -4.22 -14.35 -6.61
C GLU A 90 -5.28 -13.29 -6.96
N ASN A 91 -6.05 -12.84 -5.96
CA ASN A 91 -7.04 -11.79 -6.11
C ASN A 91 -7.01 -10.80 -4.93
N LEU A 92 -7.19 -9.52 -5.20
CA LEU A 92 -7.24 -8.50 -4.13
C LEU A 92 -8.39 -8.71 -3.14
N ALA A 93 -9.47 -9.38 -3.54
CA ALA A 93 -10.60 -9.71 -2.67
C ALA A 93 -10.19 -10.52 -1.44
N GLU A 94 -9.13 -11.33 -1.56
CA GLU A 94 -8.58 -12.13 -0.46
C GLU A 94 -8.05 -11.26 0.69
N LEU A 95 -7.70 -9.99 0.41
CA LEU A 95 -7.26 -9.04 1.43
C LEU A 95 -8.42 -8.54 2.31
N GLN A 96 -9.67 -8.70 1.86
CA GLN A 96 -10.92 -8.25 2.49
C GLN A 96 -11.03 -6.73 2.67
N CYS A 97 -10.14 -6.12 3.46
CA CYS A 97 -10.08 -4.68 3.67
C CYS A 97 -8.69 -4.23 4.11
N VAL A 98 -8.43 -2.93 3.95
CA VAL A 98 -7.21 -2.26 4.41
C VAL A 98 -7.59 -1.09 5.31
N LYS A 99 -6.93 -0.99 6.46
CA LYS A 99 -7.06 0.13 7.40
C LYS A 99 -5.70 0.76 7.65
N ILE A 100 -5.58 2.07 7.41
CA ILE A 100 -4.45 2.86 7.89
C ILE A 100 -4.71 3.18 9.36
N THR A 101 -3.75 2.83 10.23
CA THR A 101 -3.84 2.95 11.69
C THR A 101 -3.03 4.12 12.23
N GLY A 102 -2.12 4.67 11.43
CA GLY A 102 -1.35 5.84 11.80
C GLY A 102 -0.38 6.24 10.69
N HIS A 103 0.26 7.38 10.88
CA HIS A 103 1.31 7.87 10.00
C HIS A 103 2.38 8.59 10.83
N SER A 104 3.61 8.64 10.31
CA SER A 104 4.68 9.47 10.86
C SER A 104 5.45 10.15 9.74
N TRP A 105 5.76 11.43 9.95
CA TRP A 105 6.55 12.24 9.02
C TRP A 105 7.96 12.43 9.58
N LYS A 106 8.98 12.24 8.72
CA LYS A 106 10.38 12.53 9.05
C LYS A 106 10.91 13.63 8.13
N ALA A 107 10.83 14.88 8.58
CA ALA A 107 11.25 16.07 7.83
C ALA A 107 12.70 15.99 7.30
N SER A 108 13.63 15.47 8.11
CA SER A 108 15.06 15.33 7.74
C SER A 108 15.29 14.48 6.49
N THR A 109 14.47 13.45 6.29
CA THR A 109 14.53 12.54 5.14
C THR A 109 13.44 12.80 4.10
N LYS A 110 12.47 13.68 4.41
CA LYS A 110 11.24 13.90 3.67
C LYS A 110 10.46 12.61 3.38
N ILE A 111 10.43 11.70 4.35
CA ILE A 111 9.75 10.40 4.24
C ILE A 111 8.48 10.40 5.08
N LEU A 112 7.36 10.07 4.45
CA LEU A 112 6.10 9.73 5.11
C LEU A 112 6.01 8.21 5.27
N THR A 113 5.85 7.75 6.51
CA THR A 113 5.64 6.33 6.81
C THR A 113 4.20 6.09 7.25
N LEU A 114 3.53 5.12 6.65
CA LEU A 114 2.16 4.74 7.00
C LEU A 114 2.17 3.40 7.74
N SER A 115 1.43 3.33 8.84
CA SER A 115 1.11 2.07 9.53
C SER A 115 -0.26 1.59 9.10
N PHE A 116 -0.39 0.30 8.78
CA PHE A 116 -1.64 -0.25 8.28
C PHE A 116 -1.88 -1.70 8.74
N LEU A 117 -3.14 -2.12 8.67
CA LEU A 117 -3.62 -3.48 8.92
C LEU A 117 -4.44 -3.93 7.71
N ILE A 118 -4.46 -5.25 7.48
CA ILE A 118 -5.15 -5.88 6.34
C ILE A 118 -5.90 -7.13 6.84
N GLY A 119 -7.05 -7.40 6.23
CA GLY A 119 -7.81 -8.65 6.41
C GLY A 119 -8.25 -8.87 7.86
N GLN A 120 -8.11 -10.11 8.32
CA GLN A 120 -8.53 -10.53 9.67
C GLN A 120 -7.95 -9.65 10.78
N ARG A 121 -6.71 -9.14 10.61
CA ARG A 121 -6.07 -8.25 11.60
C ARG A 121 -6.84 -6.94 11.81
N VAL A 122 -7.62 -6.50 10.83
CA VAL A 122 -8.51 -5.34 10.96
C VAL A 122 -9.73 -5.70 11.81
N LEU A 123 -10.32 -6.87 11.59
CA LEU A 123 -11.47 -7.37 12.34
C LEU A 123 -11.10 -7.60 13.81
N ASP A 124 -9.99 -8.28 14.06
CA ASP A 124 -9.50 -8.52 15.44
C ASP A 124 -9.29 -7.19 16.17
N ARG A 125 -8.69 -6.20 15.47
CA ARG A 125 -8.47 -4.86 16.04
C ARG A 125 -9.77 -4.12 16.30
N PHE A 126 -10.79 -4.33 15.47
CA PHE A 126 -12.12 -3.74 15.63
C PHE A 126 -12.83 -4.36 16.83
N ASP A 127 -12.79 -5.67 17.00
CA ASP A 127 -13.36 -6.38 18.15
C ASP A 127 -12.74 -5.88 19.47
N GLU A 128 -11.42 -5.72 19.53
CA GLU A 128 -10.74 -5.10 20.67
C GLU A 128 -11.20 -3.66 20.95
N CYS A 129 -11.50 -2.88 19.92
CA CYS A 129 -12.00 -1.52 20.08
C CYS A 129 -13.41 -1.54 20.67
N CYS A 130 -14.31 -2.36 20.14
CA CYS A 130 -15.67 -2.50 20.64
C CYS A 130 -15.70 -3.01 22.08
N ALA A 131 -14.85 -3.99 22.42
CA ALA A 131 -14.74 -4.50 23.78
C ALA A 131 -14.28 -3.44 24.78
N ARG A 132 -13.28 -2.63 24.41
CA ARG A 132 -12.80 -1.51 25.24
C ARG A 132 -13.85 -0.43 25.40
N GLU A 133 -14.55 -0.08 24.32
CA GLU A 133 -15.62 0.92 24.35
C GLU A 133 -16.77 0.47 25.27
N ALA A 134 -17.21 -0.79 25.16
CA ALA A 134 -18.24 -1.35 26.02
C ALA A 134 -17.82 -1.36 27.50
N ALA A 135 -16.56 -1.72 27.80
CA ALA A 135 -16.04 -1.68 29.16
C ALA A 135 -16.04 -0.24 29.72
N MET A 136 -15.63 0.75 28.93
CA MET A 136 -15.66 2.15 29.34
C MET A 136 -17.07 2.66 29.61
N ILE A 137 -18.04 2.27 28.78
CA ILE A 137 -19.44 2.67 28.96
C ILE A 137 -20.00 2.12 30.28
N ASN A 138 -19.72 0.85 30.60
CA ASN A 138 -20.17 0.24 31.85
C ASN A 138 -19.59 0.88 33.12
N GLU A 139 -18.37 1.42 33.05
CA GLU A 139 -17.74 2.14 34.18
C GLU A 139 -18.31 3.56 34.38
N LEU A 140 -18.99 4.11 33.36
CA LEU A 140 -19.58 5.46 33.38
C LEU A 140 -21.08 5.46 33.66
N SER A 141 -21.72 4.28 33.72
CA SER A 141 -23.15 4.08 34.00
C SER A 141 -23.41 3.68 35.45
#